data_AF-J3HWH2-F1
#
_entry.id   AF-J3HWH2-F1
#
_cell.length_a   1.000
_cell.length_b   1.000
_cell.length_c   1.000
_cell.angle_alpha   90.00
_cell.angle_beta   90.00
_cell.angle_gamma   90.00
#
_symmetry.space_group_name_H-M   'P 1'
#
loop_
_entity.id
_entity.type
_entity.pdbx_description
1 polymer ?
#
loop_
_entity_poly.entity_id
_entity_poly.type
_entity_poly.pdbx_seq_one_letter_code
_entity_poly.pdbx_strand_id
1 'polypeptide(L)'
;MSDSKDLLPSQQEEADLPANQVQFALVISRMLDTVRDDPDARRQMVYDLARYKLQEQFTYADTKNIDQAKRALEVAIEEVEKFSRDQAPLERLPSQQLTSSWDTGGVPMSGDATVLRSGIGTSRSKPSANSGALLPVIKRMAAILLAVGAVILIVSQRDNIAALRRQMSAQAPEIAQVAPRPETTISVAKPEMVPSVPPPPTRVLPTDYGIYALIDDKSLAELKATGVMAPDMRVAISAAFKKPDQPRLSNGRVKFIVFRRDVAKAIPDRVEVRIVAKIAREYSIDAAGKAPNGGDDFGVVRNIAYAFRASPMPGTPEMYELHASDPELDLPPGYYILSLGPQAYYFQVEGEITDPRNCLERVVSSNGTFYAPCKKARTY
;
A
#
# COMPACT_ATOMS: atom_id res chain seq x y z
N MET A 1 70.89 -17.71 -10.49
CA MET A 1 70.34 -18.94 -11.09
C MET A 1 69.26 -19.40 -10.12
N SER A 2 68.03 -18.92 -10.31
CA SER A 2 66.89 -19.65 -10.91
C SER A 2 66.22 -20.54 -9.85
N ASP A 3 64.92 -20.51 -9.55
CA ASP A 3 63.75 -19.99 -10.26
C ASP A 3 62.69 -19.50 -9.28
N SER A 4 62.12 -18.33 -9.56
CA SER A 4 60.87 -17.85 -8.97
C SER A 4 59.72 -18.44 -9.80
N LYS A 5 58.92 -19.33 -9.20
CA LYS A 5 57.66 -19.77 -9.81
C LYS A 5 56.58 -18.77 -9.43
N ASP A 6 56.31 -17.85 -10.34
CA ASP A 6 55.11 -17.01 -10.33
C ASP A 6 53.87 -17.91 -10.40
N LEU A 7 53.11 -17.96 -9.31
CA LEU A 7 51.77 -18.52 -9.27
C LEU A 7 50.82 -17.49 -9.88
N LEU A 8 50.54 -17.64 -11.16
CA LEU A 8 49.40 -16.98 -11.82
C LEU A 8 48.09 -17.45 -11.13
N PRO A 9 47.18 -16.54 -10.76
CA PRO A 9 45.84 -16.94 -10.32
C PRO A 9 45.12 -17.61 -11.49
N SER A 10 44.64 -18.81 -11.24
CA SER A 10 44.00 -19.70 -12.21
C SER A 10 42.77 -19.05 -12.83
N GLN A 11 42.69 -19.03 -14.17
CA GLN A 11 41.49 -18.66 -14.95
C GLN A 11 40.25 -19.53 -14.67
N GLN A 12 40.35 -20.50 -13.76
CA GLN A 12 39.26 -21.34 -13.27
C GLN A 12 38.22 -20.54 -12.45
N GLU A 13 38.67 -19.58 -11.63
CA GLU A 13 37.76 -18.80 -10.76
C GLU A 13 36.76 -17.96 -11.57
N GLU A 14 37.16 -17.43 -12.74
CA GLU A 14 36.25 -16.64 -13.59
C GLU A 14 35.16 -17.47 -14.28
N ALA A 15 35.42 -18.75 -14.57
CA ALA A 15 34.44 -19.66 -15.18
C ALA A 15 33.47 -20.29 -14.15
N ASP A 16 33.88 -20.39 -12.88
CA ASP A 16 33.05 -20.93 -11.80
C ASP A 16 32.05 -19.90 -11.23
N LEU A 17 32.33 -18.61 -11.36
CA LEU A 17 31.43 -17.53 -10.94
C LEU A 17 30.03 -17.60 -11.59
N PRO A 18 29.86 -17.72 -12.92
CA PRO A 18 28.54 -17.82 -13.53
C PRO A 18 27.81 -19.12 -13.16
N ALA A 19 28.53 -20.24 -13.01
CA ALA A 19 27.95 -21.50 -12.58
C ALA A 19 27.42 -21.42 -11.14
N ASN A 20 28.18 -20.81 -10.23
CA ASN A 20 27.78 -20.57 -8.85
C ASN A 20 26.60 -19.60 -8.77
N GLN A 21 26.58 -18.53 -9.57
CA GLN A 21 25.44 -17.59 -9.64
C GLN A 21 24.14 -18.29 -10.03
N VAL A 22 24.18 -19.14 -11.06
CA VAL A 22 23.01 -19.93 -11.49
C VAL A 22 22.57 -20.88 -10.38
N GLN A 23 23.51 -21.54 -9.71
CA GLN A 23 23.19 -22.45 -8.60
C GLN A 23 22.57 -21.71 -7.41
N PHE A 24 23.10 -20.53 -7.03
CA PHE A 24 22.52 -19.69 -5.99
C PHE A 24 21.12 -19.22 -6.36
N ALA A 25 20.90 -18.79 -7.60
CA ALA A 25 19.58 -18.37 -8.08
C ALA A 25 18.54 -19.50 -7.99
N LEU A 26 18.94 -20.72 -8.36
CA LEU A 26 18.07 -21.90 -8.26
C LEU A 26 17.73 -22.24 -6.80
N VAL A 27 18.72 -22.19 -5.90
CA VAL A 27 18.51 -22.45 -4.47
C VAL A 27 17.60 -21.39 -3.85
N ILE A 28 17.84 -20.11 -4.14
CA ILE A 28 17.02 -19.00 -3.63
C ILE A 28 15.59 -19.11 -4.16
N SER A 29 15.40 -19.38 -5.46
CA SER A 29 14.07 -19.58 -6.04
C SER A 29 13.32 -20.70 -5.33
N ARG A 30 13.98 -21.85 -5.11
CA ARG A 30 13.36 -22.99 -4.41
C ARG A 30 12.99 -22.65 -2.97
N MET A 31 13.83 -21.90 -2.25
CA MET A 31 13.54 -21.44 -0.90
C MET A 31 12.32 -20.49 -0.89
N LEU A 32 12.25 -19.56 -1.85
CA LEU A 32 11.12 -18.63 -1.99
C LEU A 32 9.81 -19.37 -2.29
N ASP A 33 9.84 -20.37 -3.17
CA ASP A 33 8.67 -21.22 -3.44
C ASP A 33 8.24 -22.00 -2.19
N THR A 34 9.18 -22.57 -1.44
CA THR A 34 8.91 -23.30 -0.19
C THR A 34 8.24 -22.41 0.85
N VAL A 35 8.73 -21.18 1.02
CA VAL A 35 8.21 -20.19 1.99
C VAL A 35 6.87 -19.59 1.55
N ARG A 36 6.61 -19.54 0.23
CA ARG A 36 5.32 -19.15 -0.30
C ARG A 36 4.27 -20.20 0.03
N ASP A 37 4.59 -21.46 -0.24
CA ASP A 37 3.62 -22.56 -0.28
C ASP A 37 3.40 -23.22 1.09
N ASP A 38 4.40 -23.19 1.99
CA ASP A 38 4.30 -23.72 3.35
C ASP A 38 4.30 -22.59 4.41
N PRO A 39 3.18 -22.38 5.14
CA PRO A 39 3.09 -21.36 6.17
C PRO A 39 3.99 -21.65 7.38
N ASP A 40 4.34 -22.90 7.65
CA ASP A 40 5.23 -23.31 8.74
C ASP A 40 6.68 -23.01 8.37
N ALA A 41 7.09 -23.36 7.14
CA ALA A 41 8.38 -22.96 6.59
C ALA A 41 8.56 -21.43 6.56
N ARG A 42 7.50 -20.67 6.27
CA ARG A 42 7.54 -19.20 6.32
C ARG A 42 7.79 -18.67 7.72
N ARG A 43 7.08 -19.17 8.73
CA ARG A 43 7.29 -18.73 10.12
C ARG A 43 8.69 -19.08 10.59
N GLN A 44 9.16 -20.29 10.28
CA GLN A 44 10.51 -20.73 10.59
C GLN A 44 11.57 -19.82 9.96
N MET A 45 11.44 -19.46 8.68
CA MET A 45 12.38 -18.55 8.01
C MET A 45 12.39 -17.15 8.64
N VAL A 46 11.23 -16.63 9.07
CA VAL A 46 11.15 -15.34 9.79
C VAL A 46 11.85 -15.43 11.14
N TYR A 47 11.71 -16.53 11.86
CA TYR A 47 12.41 -16.75 13.14
C TYR A 47 13.91 -16.86 12.96
N ASP A 48 14.37 -17.58 11.93
CA ASP A 48 15.80 -17.73 11.65
C ASP A 48 16.42 -16.39 11.21
N LEU A 49 15.70 -15.60 10.42
CA LEU A 49 16.10 -14.24 10.09
C LEU A 49 16.18 -13.35 11.33
N ALA A 50 15.21 -13.46 12.25
CA ALA A 50 15.22 -12.69 13.50
C ALA A 50 16.44 -13.05 14.36
N ARG A 51 16.79 -14.34 14.49
CA ARG A 51 18.00 -14.80 15.19
C ARG A 51 19.27 -14.26 14.55
N TYR A 52 19.38 -14.35 13.22
CA TYR A 52 20.52 -13.84 12.47
C TYR A 52 20.68 -12.33 12.65
N LYS A 53 19.60 -11.56 12.53
CA LYS A 53 19.62 -10.10 12.71
C LYS A 53 19.96 -9.69 14.13
N LEU A 54 19.52 -10.44 15.13
CA LEU A 54 19.91 -10.21 16.52
C LEU A 54 21.43 -10.39 16.69
N GLN A 55 22.02 -11.44 16.11
CA GLN A 55 23.46 -11.68 16.16
C GLN A 55 24.26 -10.60 15.42
N GLU A 56 23.79 -10.15 14.25
CA GLU A 56 24.42 -9.08 13.48
C GLU A 56 24.46 -7.76 14.26
N GLN A 57 23.37 -7.39 14.94
CA GLN A 57 23.26 -6.12 15.66
C GLN A 57 24.10 -6.03 16.95
N PHE A 58 24.51 -7.17 17.53
CA PHE A 58 25.24 -7.21 18.80
C PHE A 58 26.73 -7.53 18.66
N THR A 59 27.31 -7.44 17.46
CA THR A 59 28.75 -7.66 17.24
C THR A 59 29.66 -6.69 18.03
N TYR A 60 29.11 -5.62 18.61
CA TYR A 60 29.84 -4.62 19.43
C TYR A 60 29.31 -4.46 20.88
N ALA A 61 28.35 -5.28 21.33
CA ALA A 61 27.71 -5.11 22.64
C ALA A 61 28.24 -6.08 23.72
N ASP A 62 28.08 -5.69 24.98
CA ASP A 62 28.46 -6.46 26.17
C ASP A 62 27.77 -7.84 26.19
N THR A 63 28.56 -8.90 26.39
CA THR A 63 28.14 -10.32 26.17
C THR A 63 26.95 -10.73 27.02
N LYS A 64 26.81 -10.15 28.21
CA LYS A 64 25.69 -10.40 29.13
C LYS A 64 24.34 -9.93 28.59
N ASN A 65 24.32 -8.83 27.83
CA ASN A 65 23.09 -8.29 27.22
C ASN A 65 22.67 -9.12 26.01
N ILE A 66 23.63 -9.73 25.30
CA ILE A 66 23.39 -10.60 24.14
C ILE A 66 22.62 -11.85 24.57
N ASP A 67 23.05 -12.51 25.63
CA ASP A 67 22.40 -13.74 26.10
C ASP A 67 20.99 -13.48 26.64
N GLN A 68 20.78 -12.32 27.28
CA GLN A 68 19.45 -11.91 27.72
C GLN A 68 18.53 -11.64 26.52
N ALA A 69 19.01 -10.91 25.51
CA ALA A 69 18.23 -10.62 24.30
C ALA A 69 17.91 -11.89 23.50
N LYS A 70 18.87 -12.83 23.39
CA LYS A 70 18.66 -14.14 22.76
C LYS A 70 17.58 -14.94 23.50
N ARG A 71 17.66 -15.03 24.84
CA ARG A 71 16.63 -15.71 25.64
C ARG A 71 15.25 -15.07 25.48
N ALA A 72 15.18 -13.75 25.49
CA ALA A 72 13.92 -13.04 25.28
C ALA A 72 13.32 -13.31 23.89
N LEU A 73 14.15 -13.37 22.85
CA LEU A 73 13.70 -13.72 21.50
C LEU A 73 13.15 -15.15 21.44
N GLU A 74 13.81 -16.14 22.04
CA GLU A 74 13.33 -17.53 22.02
C GLU A 74 12.00 -17.68 22.76
N VAL A 75 11.82 -17.01 23.91
CA VAL A 75 10.54 -17.00 24.64
C VAL A 75 9.44 -16.37 23.78
N ALA A 76 9.72 -15.26 23.11
CA ALA A 76 8.76 -14.61 22.23
C ALA A 76 8.37 -15.50 21.03
N ILE A 77 9.33 -16.22 20.44
CA ILE A 77 9.07 -17.18 19.36
C ILE A 77 8.17 -18.32 19.87
N GLU A 78 8.45 -18.86 21.06
CA GLU A 78 7.64 -19.93 21.67
C GLU A 78 6.20 -19.47 21.93
N GLU A 79 6.01 -18.26 22.46
CA GLU A 79 4.69 -17.67 22.70
C GLU A 79 3.91 -17.46 21.39
N VAL A 80 4.57 -16.97 20.34
CA VAL A 80 3.95 -16.80 19.02
C VAL A 80 3.55 -18.15 18.42
N GLU A 81 4.38 -19.19 18.58
CA GLU A 81 4.07 -20.54 18.09
C GLU A 81 2.96 -21.21 18.89
N LYS A 82 2.87 -20.95 20.20
CA LYS A 82 1.73 -21.37 21.02
C LYS A 82 0.44 -20.72 20.54
N PHE A 83 0.46 -19.40 20.33
CA PHE A 83 -0.69 -18.66 19.81
C PHE A 83 -1.11 -19.13 18.40
N SER A 84 -0.14 -19.43 17.52
CA SER A 84 -0.39 -19.97 16.19
C SER A 84 -1.05 -21.35 16.25
N ARG A 85 -0.59 -22.22 17.17
CA ARG A 85 -1.15 -23.56 17.37
C ARG A 85 -2.55 -23.54 17.96
N ASP A 86 -2.88 -22.61 18.85
CA ASP A 86 -4.21 -22.50 19.48
C ASP A 86 -5.29 -22.00 18.51
N GLN A 87 -4.90 -21.35 17.40
CA GLN A 87 -5.83 -20.96 16.32
C GLN A 87 -6.07 -22.08 15.30
N ALA A 88 -5.21 -23.12 15.25
CA ALA A 88 -5.28 -24.22 14.30
C ALA A 88 -6.36 -25.33 14.53
N PRO A 89 -6.91 -25.58 15.75
CA PRO A 89 -7.86 -26.68 15.96
C PRO A 89 -9.26 -26.42 15.39
N LEU A 90 -9.57 -25.17 15.01
CA LEU A 90 -10.90 -24.81 14.49
C LEU A 90 -11.09 -25.14 12.99
N GLU A 91 -10.08 -25.66 12.29
CA GLU A 91 -10.16 -25.97 10.85
C GLU A 91 -10.09 -27.46 10.47
N ARG A 92 -9.98 -28.42 11.42
CA ARG A 92 -9.91 -29.85 11.08
C ARG A 92 -10.96 -30.72 11.78
N LEU A 93 -12.14 -30.83 11.17
CA LEU A 93 -13.04 -31.97 11.35
C LEU A 93 -13.41 -32.53 9.95
N PRO A 94 -13.23 -33.84 9.69
CA PRO A 94 -13.51 -34.44 8.38
C PRO A 94 -15.00 -34.79 8.23
N SER A 95 -15.60 -34.37 7.12
CA SER A 95 -16.96 -34.75 6.72
C SER A 95 -16.95 -36.15 6.10
N GLN A 96 -17.35 -37.17 6.87
CA GLN A 96 -17.76 -38.46 6.31
C GLN A 96 -19.28 -38.52 6.19
N GLN A 97 -19.68 -39.08 5.05
CA GLN A 97 -21.02 -39.25 4.52
C GLN A 97 -21.98 -39.89 5.52
N LEU A 98 -23.25 -39.46 5.48
CA LEU A 98 -24.40 -40.37 5.59
C LEU A 98 -25.62 -39.69 4.97
N THR A 99 -25.97 -40.19 3.80
CA THR A 99 -27.24 -39.98 3.11
C THR A 99 -28.33 -40.85 3.71
N SER A 100 -29.59 -40.47 3.43
CA SER A 100 -30.85 -41.21 3.61
C SER A 100 -31.41 -41.20 5.03
N SER A 101 -32.71 -41.29 5.27
CA SER A 101 -33.97 -41.12 4.53
C SER A 101 -35.03 -41.39 5.60
N TRP A 102 -36.19 -40.76 5.51
CA TRP A 102 -37.26 -40.90 6.48
C TRP A 102 -37.70 -42.36 6.67
N ASP A 103 -37.97 -42.75 7.92
CA ASP A 103 -39.15 -43.57 8.20
C ASP A 103 -39.60 -43.55 9.67
N THR A 104 -40.88 -43.83 9.78
CA THR A 104 -41.86 -43.54 10.83
C THR A 104 -41.85 -44.51 12.03
N GLY A 105 -42.22 -43.99 13.22
CA GLY A 105 -43.15 -44.66 14.15
C GLY A 105 -42.59 -45.44 15.35
N GLY A 106 -43.11 -45.14 16.55
CA GLY A 106 -43.27 -46.12 17.65
C GLY A 106 -42.63 -45.80 19.01
N VAL A 107 -43.42 -45.27 19.94
CA VAL A 107 -43.31 -45.44 21.41
C VAL A 107 -44.38 -46.53 21.77
N PRO A 108 -44.43 -47.23 22.95
CA PRO A 108 -43.89 -46.84 24.27
C PRO A 108 -43.48 -47.98 25.26
N MET A 109 -43.21 -47.56 26.51
CA MET A 109 -43.29 -48.29 27.81
C MET A 109 -42.11 -49.22 28.20
N SER A 110 -41.73 -49.44 29.47
CA SER A 110 -42.10 -48.96 30.82
C SER A 110 -41.07 -49.56 31.81
N GLY A 111 -40.83 -48.95 32.99
CA GLY A 111 -40.14 -49.64 34.10
C GLY A 111 -39.46 -48.78 35.17
N ASP A 112 -40.20 -48.52 36.26
CA ASP A 112 -39.82 -48.07 37.62
C ASP A 112 -38.54 -48.72 38.21
N ALA A 113 -37.91 -48.32 39.33
CA ALA A 113 -37.77 -47.14 40.18
C ALA A 113 -36.86 -47.58 41.35
N THR A 114 -35.87 -46.79 41.81
CA THR A 114 -35.59 -46.52 43.26
C THR A 114 -34.29 -45.72 43.51
N VAL A 115 -34.51 -44.52 44.06
CA VAL A 115 -33.79 -43.75 45.10
C VAL A 115 -32.47 -44.31 45.67
N LEU A 116 -31.39 -43.51 45.60
CA LEU A 116 -30.65 -42.97 46.77
C LEU A 116 -29.71 -41.82 46.38
N ARG A 117 -29.41 -40.99 47.38
CA ARG A 117 -29.09 -39.56 47.35
C ARG A 117 -27.66 -39.32 47.83
N SER A 118 -26.86 -38.56 47.09
CA SER A 118 -25.80 -37.60 47.54
C SER A 118 -24.98 -37.21 46.31
N GLY A 119 -24.63 -35.98 45.94
CA GLY A 119 -24.65 -34.65 46.53
C GLY A 119 -23.54 -33.86 45.79
N ILE A 120 -23.77 -32.56 45.56
CA ILE A 120 -22.86 -31.53 44.97
C ILE A 120 -23.10 -31.22 43.49
N GLY A 121 -23.74 -30.07 43.26
CA GLY A 121 -24.14 -29.55 41.97
C GLY A 121 -23.05 -28.78 41.23
N THR A 122 -23.05 -28.91 39.91
CA THR A 122 -22.37 -28.01 38.97
C THR A 122 -23.43 -27.31 38.11
N SER A 123 -23.30 -25.99 38.01
CA SER A 123 -24.27 -25.12 37.35
C SER A 123 -24.05 -25.08 35.84
N ARG A 124 -25.01 -25.68 35.14
CA ARG A 124 -25.54 -25.46 33.79
C ARG A 124 -24.93 -24.31 32.96
N SER A 125 -24.28 -24.66 31.84
CA SER A 125 -24.18 -23.82 30.64
C SER A 125 -25.04 -24.41 29.51
N LYS A 126 -25.63 -23.52 28.70
CA LYS A 126 -26.59 -23.81 27.62
C LYS A 126 -25.92 -23.42 26.29
N PRO A 127 -25.91 -24.25 25.23
CA PRO A 127 -25.29 -23.89 23.95
C PRO A 127 -26.32 -23.31 22.97
N SER A 128 -25.88 -22.36 22.13
CA SER A 128 -26.62 -21.91 20.95
C SER A 128 -25.76 -22.12 19.70
N ALA A 129 -26.34 -22.80 18.72
CA ALA A 129 -25.75 -23.20 17.45
C ALA A 129 -25.59 -22.04 16.46
N ASN A 130 -24.64 -22.17 15.52
CA ASN A 130 -24.73 -21.55 14.19
C ASN A 130 -23.88 -22.33 13.15
N SER A 131 -24.58 -22.87 12.15
CA SER A 131 -24.12 -23.26 10.81
C SER A 131 -23.76 -22.02 9.98
N GLY A 132 -23.01 -22.02 8.87
CA GLY A 132 -22.25 -22.98 8.06
C GLY A 132 -21.67 -22.17 6.87
N ALA A 133 -20.40 -22.39 6.51
CA ALA A 133 -19.70 -21.60 5.49
C ALA A 133 -18.92 -22.49 4.51
N LEU A 134 -19.43 -22.66 3.28
CA LEU A 134 -18.79 -23.43 2.21
C LEU A 134 -18.94 -22.76 0.83
N LEU A 135 -18.61 -21.46 0.73
CA LEU A 135 -18.63 -20.73 -0.55
C LEU A 135 -17.32 -20.01 -1.02
N PRO A 136 -16.17 -19.98 -0.30
CA PRO A 136 -15.03 -19.18 -0.77
C PRO A 136 -13.94 -19.93 -1.55
N VAL A 137 -13.95 -21.27 -1.60
CA VAL A 137 -12.81 -22.05 -2.14
C VAL A 137 -12.71 -21.95 -3.67
N ILE A 138 -13.85 -21.84 -4.37
CA ILE A 138 -13.89 -21.81 -5.85
C ILE A 138 -13.35 -20.48 -6.41
N LYS A 139 -13.40 -19.37 -5.65
CA LYS A 139 -12.92 -18.04 -6.10
C LYS A 139 -11.41 -17.88 -6.12
N ARG A 140 -10.64 -18.69 -5.38
CA ARG A 140 -9.19 -18.50 -5.23
C ARG A 140 -8.37 -19.09 -6.39
N MET A 141 -8.87 -20.15 -7.04
CA MET A 141 -8.18 -20.76 -8.18
C MET A 141 -8.22 -19.90 -9.46
N ALA A 142 -9.27 -19.09 -9.62
CA ALA A 142 -9.41 -18.19 -10.77
C ALA A 142 -8.43 -16.99 -10.73
N ALA A 143 -8.08 -16.51 -9.53
CA ALA A 143 -7.16 -15.38 -9.36
C ALA A 143 -5.70 -15.76 -9.67
N ILE A 144 -5.31 -17.01 -9.41
CA ILE A 144 -3.95 -17.50 -9.65
C ILE A 144 -3.71 -17.69 -11.15
N LEU A 145 -4.67 -18.24 -11.90
CA LEU A 145 -4.57 -18.36 -13.36
C LEU A 145 -4.50 -17.00 -14.07
N LEU A 146 -5.18 -15.98 -13.54
CA LEU A 146 -5.08 -14.60 -14.08
C LEU A 146 -3.72 -13.95 -13.82
N ALA A 147 -3.10 -14.21 -12.68
CA ALA A 147 -1.78 -13.68 -12.37
C ALA A 147 -0.69 -14.30 -13.26
N VAL A 148 -0.76 -15.60 -13.54
CA VAL A 148 0.20 -16.28 -14.44
C VAL A 148 0.04 -15.80 -15.89
N GLY A 149 -1.20 -15.60 -16.35
CA GLY A 149 -1.48 -15.01 -17.67
C GLY A 149 -0.92 -13.58 -17.82
N ALA A 150 -1.00 -12.76 -16.76
CA ALA A 150 -0.47 -11.39 -16.77
C ALA A 150 1.07 -11.36 -16.87
N VAL A 151 1.77 -12.31 -16.24
CA VAL A 151 3.24 -12.39 -16.31
C VAL A 151 3.70 -12.81 -17.72
N ILE A 152 3.02 -13.76 -18.36
CA ILE A 152 3.33 -14.18 -19.74
C ILE A 152 3.09 -13.02 -20.73
N LEU A 153 2.03 -12.23 -20.53
CA LEU A 153 1.75 -11.03 -21.33
C LEU A 153 2.82 -9.94 -21.18
N ILE A 154 3.30 -9.69 -19.95
CA ILE A 154 4.34 -8.69 -19.67
C ILE A 154 5.68 -9.08 -20.30
N VAL A 155 6.02 -10.37 -20.36
CA VAL A 155 7.26 -10.83 -21.00
C VAL A 155 7.17 -10.72 -22.53
N SER A 156 6.05 -11.10 -23.16
CA SER A 156 5.89 -10.98 -24.62
C SER A 156 5.85 -9.52 -25.13
N GLN A 157 5.41 -8.58 -24.28
CA GLN A 157 5.40 -7.14 -24.63
C GLN A 157 6.80 -6.52 -24.71
N ARG A 158 7.80 -7.10 -24.06
CA ARG A 158 9.18 -6.56 -24.10
C ARG A 158 9.85 -6.77 -25.46
N ASP A 159 9.53 -7.84 -26.17
CA ASP A 159 10.10 -8.12 -27.50
C ASP A 159 9.48 -7.24 -28.61
N ASN A 160 8.20 -6.86 -28.49
CA ASN A 160 7.52 -5.96 -29.43
C ASN A 160 7.94 -4.49 -29.29
N ILE A 161 8.32 -4.03 -28.09
CA ILE A 161 8.78 -2.65 -27.86
C ILE A 161 10.17 -2.41 -28.49
N ALA A 162 11.03 -3.44 -28.54
CA ALA A 162 12.32 -3.36 -29.21
C ALA A 162 12.20 -3.26 -30.74
N ALA A 163 11.18 -3.88 -31.34
CA ALA A 163 10.90 -3.79 -32.78
C ALA A 163 10.32 -2.41 -33.18
N LEU A 164 9.45 -1.82 -32.37
CA LEU A 164 8.83 -0.52 -32.65
C LEU A 164 9.85 0.65 -32.58
N ARG A 165 10.84 0.54 -31.69
CA ARG A 165 11.92 1.54 -31.56
C ARG A 165 12.86 1.59 -32.77
N ARG A 166 13.02 0.47 -33.49
CA ARG A 166 13.78 0.41 -34.76
C ARG A 166 13.01 1.04 -35.93
N GLN A 167 11.67 1.01 -35.91
CA GLN A 167 10.86 1.69 -36.93
C GLN A 167 10.80 3.20 -36.70
N MET A 168 10.74 3.66 -35.45
CA MET A 168 10.69 5.11 -35.14
C MET A 168 12.03 5.84 -35.32
N SER A 169 13.15 5.12 -35.40
CA SER A 169 14.47 5.70 -35.70
C SER A 169 14.76 5.84 -37.20
N ALA A 170 13.85 5.38 -38.07
CA ALA A 170 13.98 5.49 -39.53
C ALA A 170 13.28 6.73 -40.13
N GLN A 171 12.58 7.56 -39.34
CA GLN A 171 11.96 8.79 -39.81
C GLN A 171 12.71 10.03 -39.31
N ALA A 172 13.68 10.47 -40.11
CA ALA A 172 14.24 11.82 -40.02
C ALA A 172 13.19 12.82 -40.55
N PRO A 173 13.04 14.01 -39.94
CA PRO A 173 12.12 15.02 -40.44
C PRO A 173 12.73 15.70 -41.66
N GLU A 174 12.11 15.52 -42.82
CA GLU A 174 12.40 16.27 -44.04
C GLU A 174 11.88 17.70 -43.85
N ILE A 175 12.80 18.63 -43.60
CA ILE A 175 12.52 20.07 -43.53
C ILE A 175 12.34 20.57 -44.96
N ALA A 176 11.10 20.62 -45.43
CA ALA A 176 10.77 21.31 -46.67
C ALA A 176 10.76 22.83 -46.44
N GLN A 177 11.81 23.48 -46.95
CA GLN A 177 11.93 24.92 -47.11
C GLN A 177 10.84 25.44 -48.07
N VAL A 178 10.10 26.47 -47.65
CA VAL A 178 9.28 27.28 -48.57
C VAL A 178 9.79 28.73 -48.50
N ALA A 179 10.33 29.19 -49.62
CA ALA A 179 10.78 30.57 -49.85
C ALA A 179 9.59 31.53 -50.10
N PRO A 180 9.76 32.87 -49.96
CA PRO A 180 8.66 33.81 -49.78
C PRO A 180 8.18 34.58 -51.04
N ARG A 181 6.95 35.13 -50.92
CA ARG A 181 6.28 36.25 -51.65
C ARG A 181 5.61 35.98 -53.03
N PRO A 182 4.60 36.78 -53.47
CA PRO A 182 4.19 38.11 -53.00
C PRO A 182 2.70 38.33 -52.66
N GLU A 183 2.47 39.51 -52.08
CA GLU A 183 1.21 40.16 -51.71
C GLU A 183 0.14 40.14 -52.82
N THR A 184 -1.12 39.84 -52.46
CA THR A 184 -2.29 40.24 -53.26
C THR A 184 -3.52 40.43 -52.36
N THR A 185 -3.87 41.71 -52.21
CA THR A 185 -5.21 42.30 -51.95
C THR A 185 -6.12 41.72 -50.87
N ILE A 186 -6.34 42.54 -49.86
CA ILE A 186 -7.46 42.55 -48.93
C ILE A 186 -8.79 42.53 -49.71
N SER A 187 -9.63 41.51 -49.47
CA SER A 187 -11.06 41.56 -49.78
C SER A 187 -11.83 41.38 -48.48
N VAL A 188 -12.40 42.49 -48.00
CA VAL A 188 -13.33 42.52 -46.87
C VAL A 188 -14.61 41.80 -47.29
N ALA A 189 -14.84 40.61 -46.74
CA ALA A 189 -16.13 39.93 -46.80
C ALA A 189 -16.75 39.95 -45.39
N LYS A 190 -17.89 40.64 -45.31
CA LYS A 190 -19.03 40.55 -44.38
C LYS A 190 -18.91 39.49 -43.27
N PRO A 191 -19.10 39.83 -41.98
CA PRO A 191 -19.04 38.86 -40.90
C PRO A 191 -20.23 37.90 -41.01
N GLU A 192 -19.97 36.68 -41.48
CA GLU A 192 -20.88 35.57 -41.33
C GLU A 192 -20.82 35.09 -39.88
N MET A 193 -21.99 35.11 -39.25
CA MET A 193 -22.21 34.84 -37.85
C MET A 193 -21.83 33.38 -37.56
N VAL A 194 -20.62 33.16 -37.02
CA VAL A 194 -20.27 31.87 -36.42
C VAL A 194 -21.26 31.64 -35.28
N PRO A 195 -22.02 30.53 -35.25
CA PRO A 195 -22.85 30.22 -34.10
C PRO A 195 -21.94 30.13 -32.87
N SER A 196 -22.22 30.99 -31.90
CA SER A 196 -21.53 31.03 -30.61
C SER A 196 -21.51 29.62 -30.04
N VAL A 197 -20.31 29.04 -29.96
CA VAL A 197 -20.05 27.89 -29.10
C VAL A 197 -20.61 28.25 -27.72
N PRO A 198 -21.45 27.40 -27.10
CA PRO A 198 -21.97 27.70 -25.78
C PRO A 198 -20.80 27.97 -24.84
N PRO A 199 -20.86 29.05 -24.02
CA PRO A 199 -19.78 29.34 -23.08
C PRO A 199 -19.55 28.09 -22.22
N PRO A 200 -18.29 27.67 -22.04
CA PRO A 200 -17.99 26.54 -21.16
C PRO A 200 -18.60 26.84 -19.78
N PRO A 201 -19.12 25.82 -19.08
CA PRO A 201 -19.77 26.01 -17.79
C PRO A 201 -18.85 26.82 -16.87
N THR A 202 -19.38 27.91 -16.32
CA THR A 202 -18.64 28.86 -15.51
C THR A 202 -18.19 28.17 -14.22
N ARG A 203 -16.97 27.63 -14.25
CA ARG A 203 -16.35 26.98 -13.10
C ARG A 203 -16.02 28.02 -12.04
N VAL A 204 -16.26 27.70 -10.78
CA VAL A 204 -15.94 28.62 -9.67
C VAL A 204 -14.42 28.73 -9.54
N LEU A 205 -13.91 29.97 -9.61
CA LEU A 205 -12.49 30.29 -9.45
C LEU A 205 -12.27 31.08 -8.15
N PRO A 206 -11.15 30.85 -7.45
CA PRO A 206 -10.81 31.65 -6.28
C PRO A 206 -10.48 33.09 -6.68
N THR A 207 -10.87 34.04 -5.82
CA THR A 207 -10.55 35.47 -5.97
C THR A 207 -9.29 35.88 -5.22
N ASP A 208 -8.90 35.11 -4.20
CA ASP A 208 -7.77 35.38 -3.33
C ASP A 208 -6.65 34.35 -3.53
N TYR A 209 -5.41 34.74 -3.25
CA TYR A 209 -4.29 33.83 -3.32
C TYR A 209 -4.39 32.73 -2.26
N GLY A 210 -4.17 31.49 -2.68
CA GLY A 210 -4.28 30.33 -1.83
C GLY A 210 -4.19 29.03 -2.60
N ILE A 211 -4.33 27.93 -1.86
CA ILE A 211 -4.48 26.59 -2.42
C ILE A 211 -5.88 26.14 -2.10
N TYR A 212 -6.62 25.67 -3.09
CA TYR A 212 -8.03 25.31 -2.95
C TYR A 212 -8.27 23.90 -3.46
N ALA A 213 -9.10 23.15 -2.78
CA ALA A 213 -9.71 21.92 -3.30
C ALA A 213 -11.06 22.26 -3.91
N LEU A 214 -11.35 21.67 -5.06
CA LEU A 214 -12.60 21.85 -5.78
C LEU A 214 -13.57 20.73 -5.41
N ILE A 215 -14.73 21.11 -4.89
CA ILE A 215 -15.80 20.20 -4.46
C ILE A 215 -16.88 20.21 -5.54
N ASP A 216 -17.10 19.05 -6.16
CA ASP A 216 -18.12 18.80 -7.19
C ASP A 216 -18.13 19.82 -8.35
N ASP A 217 -16.95 20.37 -8.69
CA ASP A 217 -16.73 21.41 -9.70
C ASP A 217 -17.54 22.72 -9.46
N LYS A 218 -18.14 22.89 -8.27
CA LYS A 218 -19.10 23.97 -7.95
C LYS A 218 -18.73 24.82 -6.74
N SER A 219 -17.92 24.31 -5.82
CA SER A 219 -17.47 25.07 -4.64
C SER A 219 -16.00 24.84 -4.36
N LEU A 220 -15.38 25.78 -3.67
CA LEU A 220 -13.96 25.76 -3.33
C LEU A 220 -13.79 25.69 -1.82
N ALA A 221 -12.87 24.84 -1.37
CA ALA A 221 -12.44 24.77 0.02
C ALA A 221 -10.94 25.09 0.10
N GLU A 222 -10.58 26.10 0.87
CA GLU A 222 -9.18 26.49 1.06
C GLU A 222 -8.42 25.43 1.87
N LEU A 223 -7.27 25.01 1.37
CA LEU A 223 -6.34 24.11 2.04
C LEU A 223 -5.29 24.89 2.80
N LYS A 224 -5.15 24.60 4.10
CA LYS A 224 -4.16 25.25 4.96
C LYS A 224 -2.88 24.43 5.01
N ALA A 225 -1.74 25.11 5.04
CA ALA A 225 -0.47 24.43 5.25
C ALA A 225 -0.45 23.77 6.64
N THR A 226 0.04 22.54 6.71
CA THR A 226 0.06 21.74 7.95
C THR A 226 1.09 22.23 8.98
N GLY A 227 1.98 23.16 8.60
CA GLY A 227 3.16 23.53 9.38
C GLY A 227 4.27 22.49 9.38
N VAL A 228 4.04 21.30 8.80
CA VAL A 228 5.02 20.24 8.62
C VAL A 228 5.46 20.21 7.15
N MET A 229 6.75 19.97 6.93
CA MET A 229 7.27 19.84 5.55
C MET A 229 6.80 18.53 4.93
N ALA A 230 6.58 18.55 3.61
CA ALA A 230 6.35 17.32 2.86
C ALA A 230 7.58 16.39 3.01
N PRO A 231 7.40 15.12 3.42
CA PRO A 231 8.54 14.23 3.60
C PRO A 231 9.28 13.98 2.29
N ASP A 232 10.61 13.87 2.35
CA ASP A 232 11.42 13.43 1.22
C ASP A 232 10.97 12.06 0.69
N MET A 233 11.18 11.77 -0.59
CA MET A 233 10.76 10.50 -1.21
C MET A 233 11.44 9.28 -0.61
N ARG A 234 12.61 9.45 0.01
CA ARG A 234 13.37 8.36 0.65
C ARG A 234 12.82 8.03 2.03
N VAL A 235 12.01 8.92 2.60
CA VAL A 235 11.38 8.71 3.91
C VAL A 235 10.14 7.86 3.73
N ALA A 236 10.24 6.58 4.08
CA ALA A 236 9.12 5.63 3.97
C ALA A 236 7.92 6.03 4.84
N ILE A 237 8.18 6.52 6.04
CA ILE A 237 7.18 6.95 7.04
C ILE A 237 7.72 8.18 7.76
N SER A 238 6.94 9.25 7.81
CA SER A 238 7.35 10.50 8.46
C SER A 238 7.34 10.40 10.00
N ALA A 239 7.91 11.41 10.65
CA ALA A 239 7.59 11.69 12.04
C ALA A 239 6.08 11.92 12.21
N ALA A 240 5.56 11.59 13.39
CA ALA A 240 4.16 11.82 13.72
C ALA A 240 3.89 13.32 13.85
N PHE A 241 2.74 13.76 13.35
CA PHE A 241 2.29 15.14 13.45
C PHE A 241 0.83 15.22 13.88
N LYS A 242 0.45 16.35 14.48
CA LYS A 242 -0.95 16.63 14.81
C LYS A 242 -1.70 17.02 13.55
N LYS A 243 -2.74 16.28 13.19
CA LYS A 243 -3.60 16.54 12.04
C LYS A 243 -4.36 17.86 12.28
N PRO A 244 -4.24 18.84 11.38
CA PRO A 244 -5.01 20.08 11.47
C PRO A 244 -6.48 19.86 11.13
N ASP A 245 -7.37 20.70 11.66
CA ASP A 245 -8.76 20.76 11.23
C ASP A 245 -8.83 21.40 9.84
N GLN A 246 -9.39 20.69 8.87
CA GLN A 246 -9.24 20.96 7.44
C GLN A 246 -10.41 20.43 6.63
N PRO A 247 -10.58 20.89 5.38
CA PRO A 247 -11.79 20.60 4.63
C PRO A 247 -11.94 19.11 4.33
N ARG A 248 -13.20 18.71 4.38
CA ARG A 248 -13.66 17.38 4.01
C ARG A 248 -14.20 17.44 2.59
N LEU A 249 -13.68 16.56 1.76
CA LEU A 249 -14.06 16.45 0.36
C LEU A 249 -15.08 15.32 0.22
N SER A 250 -16.19 15.61 -0.45
CA SER A 250 -17.33 14.70 -0.60
C SER A 250 -17.02 13.46 -1.45
N ASN A 251 -15.99 13.54 -2.30
CA ASN A 251 -15.61 12.47 -3.23
C ASN A 251 -14.08 12.36 -3.37
N GLY A 252 -13.61 11.22 -3.91
CA GLY A 252 -12.19 10.95 -4.11
C GLY A 252 -11.61 11.44 -5.45
N ARG A 253 -12.44 11.97 -6.36
CA ARG A 253 -12.01 12.62 -7.61
C ARG A 253 -11.60 14.06 -7.36
N VAL A 254 -10.52 14.20 -6.61
CA VAL A 254 -10.04 15.50 -6.15
C VAL A 254 -9.36 16.27 -7.28
N LYS A 255 -9.67 17.56 -7.33
CA LYS A 255 -8.96 18.54 -8.16
C LYS A 255 -8.60 19.72 -7.27
N PHE A 256 -7.46 20.34 -7.54
CA PHE A 256 -6.99 21.48 -6.75
C PHE A 256 -6.71 22.67 -7.65
N ILE A 257 -6.86 23.87 -7.10
CA ILE A 257 -6.47 25.12 -7.75
C ILE A 257 -5.36 25.73 -6.91
N VAL A 258 -4.23 26.01 -7.55
CA VAL A 258 -3.11 26.74 -6.98
C VAL A 258 -3.17 28.15 -7.53
N PHE A 259 -3.52 29.13 -6.70
CA PHE A 259 -3.50 30.54 -7.08
C PHE A 259 -2.42 31.24 -6.26
N ARG A 260 -1.25 31.47 -6.86
CA ARG A 260 -0.12 32.14 -6.20
C ARG A 260 0.71 32.95 -7.19
N ARG A 261 1.35 34.01 -6.72
CA ARG A 261 2.24 34.85 -7.56
C ARG A 261 3.50 34.13 -8.02
N ASP A 262 4.04 33.22 -7.20
CA ASP A 262 5.31 32.55 -7.49
C ASP A 262 5.18 31.43 -8.53
N VAL A 263 4.02 30.79 -8.65
CA VAL A 263 3.79 29.73 -9.64
C VAL A 263 3.69 30.24 -11.08
N ALA A 264 3.49 31.55 -11.26
CA ALA A 264 3.51 32.17 -12.59
C ALA A 264 4.86 32.04 -13.30
N LYS A 265 5.96 31.88 -12.54
CA LYS A 265 7.30 31.69 -13.10
C LYS A 265 7.65 30.22 -13.29
N ALA A 266 7.30 29.39 -12.31
CA ALA A 266 7.47 27.95 -12.35
C ALA A 266 6.60 27.32 -11.27
N ILE A 267 5.74 26.38 -11.66
CA ILE A 267 5.08 25.50 -10.70
C ILE A 267 6.03 24.38 -10.31
N PRO A 268 6.05 23.90 -9.05
CA PRO A 268 6.90 22.78 -8.68
C PRO A 268 6.63 21.56 -9.56
N ASP A 269 7.69 20.98 -10.11
CA ASP A 269 7.61 19.77 -10.95
C ASP A 269 6.96 18.59 -10.22
N ARG A 270 7.07 18.60 -8.89
CA ARG A 270 6.58 17.54 -8.02
C ARG A 270 5.32 17.98 -7.28
N VAL A 271 4.20 17.47 -7.80
CA VAL A 271 2.89 17.56 -7.17
C VAL A 271 2.40 16.14 -6.91
N GLU A 272 2.22 15.82 -5.64
CA GLU A 272 1.80 14.46 -5.25
C GLU A 272 0.87 14.50 -4.05
N VAL A 273 -0.09 13.58 -4.04
CA VAL A 273 -0.95 13.34 -2.89
C VAL A 273 -0.44 12.11 -2.17
N ARG A 274 -0.14 12.21 -0.87
CA ARG A 274 0.34 11.08 -0.06
C ARG A 274 -0.66 10.71 1.03
N ILE A 275 -0.70 9.43 1.39
CA ILE A 275 -1.56 8.90 2.45
C ILE A 275 -1.04 9.33 3.82
N VAL A 276 -1.94 9.78 4.68
CA VAL A 276 -1.72 9.97 6.12
C VAL A 276 -2.33 8.78 6.86
N ALA A 277 -1.49 7.97 7.47
CA ALA A 277 -1.93 6.82 8.25
C ALA A 277 -2.03 7.15 9.74
N LYS A 278 -3.04 6.56 10.38
CA LYS A 278 -3.20 6.52 11.83
C LYS A 278 -2.34 5.41 12.42
N ILE A 279 -1.71 5.67 13.55
CA ILE A 279 -1.05 4.63 14.34
C ILE A 279 -2.11 4.03 15.28
N ALA A 280 -2.63 2.86 14.92
CA ALA A 280 -3.71 2.22 15.66
C ALA A 280 -3.22 1.54 16.95
N ARG A 281 -2.00 0.99 16.93
CA ARG A 281 -1.39 0.29 18.07
C ARG A 281 0.09 0.57 18.14
N GLU A 282 0.58 0.70 19.36
CA GLU A 282 2.00 0.71 19.67
C GLU A 282 2.36 -0.49 20.55
N TYR A 283 3.45 -1.15 20.19
CA TYR A 283 4.10 -2.22 20.93
C TYR A 283 5.48 -1.73 21.38
N SER A 284 5.62 -1.41 22.66
CA SER A 284 6.86 -1.00 23.30
C SER A 284 6.93 -1.64 24.69
N ILE A 285 8.08 -1.51 25.37
CA ILE A 285 8.28 -2.03 26.73
C ILE A 285 7.20 -1.47 27.68
N ASP A 286 6.78 -0.22 27.45
CA ASP A 286 5.79 0.48 28.28
C ASP A 286 4.36 0.44 27.69
N ALA A 287 4.21 0.14 26.39
CA ALA A 287 2.92 0.08 25.70
C ALA A 287 2.71 -1.28 25.02
N ALA A 288 1.97 -2.19 25.66
CA ALA A 288 1.65 -3.51 25.11
C ALA A 288 0.44 -3.49 24.15
N GLY A 289 0.61 -2.92 22.95
CA GLY A 289 -0.43 -2.88 21.91
C GLY A 289 -1.53 -1.84 22.14
N LYS A 290 -1.27 -0.85 23.01
CA LYS A 290 -2.19 0.24 23.31
C LYS A 290 -2.14 1.30 22.21
N ALA A 291 -3.21 2.09 22.07
CA ALA A 291 -3.17 3.27 21.21
C ALA A 291 -2.08 4.23 21.74
N PRO A 292 -1.29 4.86 20.86
CA PRO A 292 -0.22 5.76 21.29
C PRO A 292 -0.78 7.01 21.98
N ASN A 293 0.02 7.57 22.90
CA ASN A 293 -0.28 8.86 23.53
C ASN A 293 -0.39 9.95 22.44
N GLY A 294 -1.55 10.59 22.34
CA GLY A 294 -1.92 11.49 21.24
C GLY A 294 -3.18 11.06 20.48
N GLY A 295 -3.57 9.79 20.58
CA GLY A 295 -4.86 9.30 20.09
C GLY A 295 -5.08 9.54 18.60
N ASP A 296 -6.34 9.84 18.24
CA ASP A 296 -6.82 9.92 16.86
C ASP A 296 -6.39 11.20 16.14
N ASP A 297 -5.81 12.17 16.86
CA ASP A 297 -5.41 13.47 16.32
C ASP A 297 -4.04 13.42 15.65
N PHE A 298 -3.25 12.36 15.84
CA PHE A 298 -1.92 12.25 15.24
C PHE A 298 -1.92 11.33 14.03
N GLY A 299 -1.14 11.71 13.02
CA GLY A 299 -0.93 10.92 11.81
C GLY A 299 0.53 10.85 11.43
N VAL A 300 0.88 9.87 10.60
CA VAL A 300 2.17 9.78 9.92
C VAL A 300 1.93 9.74 8.41
N VAL A 301 2.74 10.46 7.66
CA VAL A 301 2.70 10.42 6.20
C VAL A 301 3.44 9.18 5.73
N ARG A 302 2.80 8.40 4.86
CA ARG A 302 3.41 7.25 4.20
C ARG A 302 3.96 7.65 2.84
N ASN A 303 5.01 6.97 2.40
CA ASN A 303 5.55 7.09 1.04
C ASN A 303 4.70 6.33 0.00
N ILE A 304 3.39 6.53 0.05
CA ILE A 304 2.44 6.01 -0.94
C ILE A 304 1.84 7.25 -1.59
N ALA A 305 2.33 7.54 -2.80
CA ALA A 305 2.06 8.78 -3.50
C ALA A 305 1.19 8.53 -4.75
N TYR A 306 0.19 9.37 -4.92
CA TYR A 306 -0.58 9.53 -6.15
C TYR A 306 -0.02 10.75 -6.89
N ALA A 307 0.39 10.54 -8.14
CA ALA A 307 1.00 11.60 -8.93
C ALA A 307 -0.07 12.56 -9.46
N PHE A 308 0.17 13.86 -9.33
CA PHE A 308 -0.68 14.92 -9.87
C PHE A 308 0.12 15.75 -10.89
N ARG A 309 -0.59 16.29 -11.89
CA ARG A 309 -0.03 17.19 -12.89
C ARG A 309 -0.64 18.55 -12.74
N ALA A 310 0.17 19.57 -12.98
CA ALA A 310 -0.28 20.94 -13.05
C ALA A 310 -0.53 21.36 -14.50
N SER A 311 -1.69 21.96 -14.74
CA SER A 311 -2.03 22.61 -16.01
C SER A 311 -2.28 24.10 -15.77
N PRO A 312 -1.70 25.01 -16.57
CA PRO A 312 -2.00 26.43 -16.47
C PRO A 312 -3.46 26.68 -16.82
N MET A 313 -4.10 27.60 -16.10
CA MET A 313 -5.47 28.00 -16.40
C MET A 313 -5.50 29.10 -17.48
N PRO A 314 -6.31 28.96 -18.54
CA PRO A 314 -6.39 29.97 -19.59
C PRO A 314 -6.81 31.34 -19.04
N GLY A 315 -6.08 32.39 -19.42
CA GLY A 315 -6.39 33.77 -19.03
C GLY A 315 -5.94 34.19 -17.62
N THR A 316 -5.40 33.26 -16.81
CA THR A 316 -4.95 33.53 -15.44
C THR A 316 -3.55 32.96 -15.20
N PRO A 317 -2.47 33.70 -15.52
CA PRO A 317 -1.09 33.18 -15.50
C PRO A 317 -0.58 32.79 -14.09
N GLU A 318 -1.26 33.25 -13.04
CA GLU A 318 -0.94 32.93 -11.64
C GLU A 318 -1.75 31.75 -11.09
N MET A 319 -2.59 31.12 -11.93
CA MET A 319 -3.45 30.00 -11.54
C MET A 319 -3.12 28.72 -12.30
N TYR A 320 -3.02 27.62 -11.56
CA TYR A 320 -2.84 26.28 -12.09
C TYR A 320 -3.88 25.33 -11.51
N GLU A 321 -4.40 24.46 -12.34
CA GLU A 321 -5.23 23.34 -11.92
C GLU A 321 -4.35 22.10 -11.74
N LEU A 322 -4.44 21.49 -10.57
CA LEU A 322 -3.84 20.19 -10.28
C LEU A 322 -4.90 19.11 -10.46
N HIS A 323 -4.59 18.16 -11.31
CA HIS A 323 -5.43 17.01 -11.59
C HIS A 323 -4.60 15.73 -11.45
N ALA A 324 -5.27 14.63 -11.13
CA ALA A 324 -4.61 13.33 -11.05
C ALA A 324 -3.95 13.00 -12.40
N SER A 325 -2.75 12.41 -12.35
CA SER A 325 -2.06 11.96 -13.57
C SER A 325 -2.81 10.83 -14.26
N ASP A 326 -3.51 10.02 -13.45
CA ASP A 326 -4.44 8.99 -13.89
C ASP A 326 -5.87 9.55 -13.80
N PRO A 327 -6.59 9.72 -14.92
CA PRO A 327 -7.93 10.30 -14.93
C PRO A 327 -8.99 9.41 -14.25
N GLU A 328 -8.72 8.11 -14.11
CA GLU A 328 -9.60 7.15 -13.45
C GLU A 328 -9.30 7.04 -11.94
N LEU A 329 -8.33 7.81 -11.43
CA LEU A 329 -7.99 7.80 -10.02
C LEU A 329 -9.14 8.32 -9.18
N ASP A 330 -9.66 7.45 -8.32
CA ASP A 330 -10.56 7.79 -7.23
C ASP A 330 -9.85 7.50 -5.90
N LEU A 331 -9.58 8.55 -5.12
CA LEU A 331 -8.93 8.39 -3.82
C LEU A 331 -9.91 7.69 -2.85
N PRO A 332 -9.50 6.59 -2.20
CA PRO A 332 -10.37 5.95 -1.22
C PRO A 332 -10.62 6.91 -0.03
N PRO A 333 -11.72 6.72 0.72
CA PRO A 333 -11.95 7.47 1.95
C PRO A 333 -10.76 7.36 2.90
N GLY A 334 -10.30 8.49 3.43
CA GLY A 334 -9.06 8.53 4.19
C GLY A 334 -8.49 9.93 4.37
N TYR A 335 -7.27 9.96 4.88
CA TYR A 335 -6.54 11.18 5.20
C TYR A 335 -5.35 11.34 4.28
N TYR A 336 -5.12 12.55 3.80
CA TYR A 336 -4.14 12.81 2.76
C TYR A 336 -3.38 14.11 3.01
N ILE A 337 -2.19 14.19 2.40
CA ILE A 337 -1.53 15.46 2.18
C ILE A 337 -1.29 15.68 0.69
N LEU A 338 -1.58 16.88 0.22
CA LEU A 338 -1.08 17.40 -1.05
C LEU A 338 0.30 18.02 -0.78
N SER A 339 1.32 17.50 -1.46
CA SER A 339 2.69 18.01 -1.40
C SER A 339 2.94 18.91 -2.61
N LEU A 340 3.26 20.18 -2.34
CA LEU A 340 3.64 21.18 -3.33
C LEU A 340 5.04 21.69 -3.00
N GLY A 341 6.04 21.11 -3.65
CA GLY A 341 7.43 21.31 -3.27
C GLY A 341 7.66 20.93 -1.80
N PRO A 342 8.18 21.83 -0.95
CA PRO A 342 8.43 21.55 0.46
C PRO A 342 7.19 21.65 1.36
N GLN A 343 6.08 22.23 0.87
CA GLN A 343 4.88 22.49 1.66
C GLN A 343 3.89 21.33 1.56
N ALA A 344 3.29 20.97 2.69
CA ALA A 344 2.24 19.95 2.76
C ALA A 344 0.91 20.56 3.23
N TYR A 345 -0.16 20.22 2.52
CA TYR A 345 -1.53 20.68 2.75
C TYR A 345 -2.41 19.46 3.04
N TYR A 346 -3.06 19.42 4.20
CA TYR A 346 -3.78 18.23 4.64
C TYR A 346 -5.26 18.30 4.23
N PHE A 347 -5.87 17.18 3.88
CA PHE A 347 -7.30 17.12 3.60
C PHE A 347 -7.84 15.73 3.89
N GLN A 348 -9.16 15.64 3.99
CA GLN A 348 -9.86 14.37 4.20
C GLN A 348 -10.81 14.10 3.04
N VAL A 349 -10.83 12.86 2.57
CA VAL A 349 -11.89 12.35 1.68
C VAL A 349 -12.91 11.63 2.57
N GLU A 350 -14.18 12.05 2.47
CA GLU A 350 -15.26 11.50 3.29
C GLU A 350 -15.58 10.03 2.94
N GLY A 351 -16.12 9.32 3.93
CA GLY A 351 -16.54 7.92 3.81
C GLY A 351 -15.87 7.02 4.84
N GLU A 352 -16.22 5.74 4.79
CA GLU A 352 -15.67 4.73 5.69
C GLU A 352 -14.24 4.35 5.29
N ILE A 353 -13.28 4.55 6.19
CA ILE A 353 -11.86 4.21 5.93
C ILE A 353 -11.69 2.69 5.98
N THR A 354 -11.69 2.06 4.82
CA THR A 354 -11.55 0.60 4.63
C THR A 354 -10.20 0.19 4.06
N ASP A 355 -9.38 1.17 3.64
CA ASP A 355 -8.07 0.90 3.07
C ASP A 355 -7.01 0.68 4.17
N PRO A 356 -6.39 -0.51 4.27
CA PRO A 356 -5.38 -0.81 5.28
C PRO A 356 -4.14 0.08 5.18
N ARG A 357 -3.93 0.78 4.05
CA ARG A 357 -2.83 1.73 3.90
C ARG A 357 -2.96 2.93 4.85
N ASN A 358 -4.18 3.28 5.27
CA ASN A 358 -4.46 4.34 6.25
C ASN A 358 -4.21 3.91 7.71
N CYS A 359 -3.80 2.66 7.96
CA CYS A 359 -3.62 2.13 9.31
C CYS A 359 -2.22 1.50 9.49
N LEU A 360 -1.56 1.84 10.60
CA LEU A 360 -0.27 1.30 10.99
C LEU A 360 -0.26 0.79 12.42
N GLU A 361 0.49 -0.29 12.63
CA GLU A 361 0.93 -0.79 13.93
C GLU A 361 2.41 -0.43 14.08
N ARG A 362 2.77 0.15 15.22
CA ARG A 362 4.12 0.61 15.54
C ARG A 362 4.76 -0.32 16.56
N VAL A 363 6.02 -0.70 16.37
CA VAL A 363 6.83 -1.40 17.36
C VAL A 363 8.02 -0.51 17.71
N VAL A 364 8.15 -0.11 18.97
CA VAL A 364 9.28 0.69 19.45
C VAL A 364 10.20 -0.21 20.26
N SER A 365 11.45 -0.33 19.82
CA SER A 365 12.51 -1.11 20.45
C SER A 365 13.73 -0.20 20.72
N SER A 366 14.69 -0.68 21.52
CA SER A 366 15.96 0.03 21.76
C SER A 366 16.71 0.37 20.48
N ASN A 367 16.52 -0.44 19.43
CA ASN A 367 17.24 -0.33 18.16
C ASN A 367 16.45 0.46 17.10
N GLY A 368 15.29 1.01 17.44
CA GLY A 368 14.50 1.87 16.56
C GLY A 368 13.00 1.56 16.54
N THR A 369 12.32 2.22 15.60
CA THR A 369 10.86 2.14 15.43
C THR A 369 10.53 1.43 14.12
N PHE A 370 9.73 0.38 14.21
CA PHE A 370 9.24 -0.39 13.08
C PHE A 370 7.75 -0.18 12.89
N TYR A 371 7.28 -0.29 11.65
CA TYR A 371 5.88 -0.10 11.29
C TYR A 371 5.40 -1.25 10.42
N ALA A 372 4.20 -1.73 10.70
CA ALA A 372 3.50 -2.72 9.88
C ALA A 372 2.10 -2.20 9.52
N PRO A 373 1.57 -2.51 8.32
CA PRO A 373 0.17 -2.23 8.02
C PRO A 373 -0.75 -3.06 8.92
N CYS A 374 -1.89 -2.50 9.30
CA CYS A 374 -2.87 -3.23 10.09
C CYS A 374 -3.43 -4.43 9.32
N LYS A 375 -3.62 -5.58 10.00
CA LYS A 375 -4.21 -6.79 9.39
C LYS A 375 -5.66 -6.61 8.92
N LYS A 376 -6.39 -5.69 9.55
CA LYS A 376 -7.73 -5.28 9.14
C LYS A 376 -7.79 -3.76 9.22
N ALA A 377 -8.26 -3.11 8.17
CA ALA A 377 -8.86 -1.80 8.31
C ALA A 377 -10.16 -2.02 9.05
N ARG A 378 -10.15 -1.94 10.38
CA ARG A 378 -11.42 -1.70 11.08
C ARG A 378 -11.90 -0.32 10.65
N THR A 379 -13.20 -0.09 10.69
CA THR A 379 -13.79 1.25 10.59
C THR A 379 -13.07 2.15 11.60
N TYR A 380 -12.29 3.13 11.14
CA TYR A 380 -11.43 3.99 11.96
C TYR A 380 -11.78 5.46 11.84
#